data_AF-A0A4Q4WPS5-F1
#
_entry.id   AF-A0A4Q4WPS5-F1
#
_cell.length_a   1.000
_cell.length_b   1.000
_cell.length_c   1.000
_cell.angle_alpha   90.00
_cell.angle_beta   90.00
_cell.angle_gamma   90.00
#
_symmetry.space_group_name_H-M   'P 1'
#
loop_
_entity.id
_entity.type
_entity.pdbx_description
1 polymer ?
#
loop_
_entity_poly.entity_id
_entity_poly.type
_entity_poly.pdbx_seq_one_letter_code
_entity_poly.pdbx_strand_id
1 'polypeptide(L)'
;MSDTESNKSTDKKGEIKGENKLAHRHKSMPTYYSLDNKYVVDLEPGSYMPRDLMDFSVKAFWLREDDHLSLRHEDARKGFTRTFLQSRAKFDQELEGDKTLTAQRRDVNNLRTHIDNFFFFGQLRDHLDVNFGMDVIAPTKDGSVKEGWNGYTVLRGNQCHLKVNIGSKNQIFPLMTIAETLVHEMAHAYLMLFSARDCEKCDKARLSTIGIPGDGHGLIFQMLHRIMVTTIREWDDSLKDLAAKDCPGLQVSQSARALARQAYGALPSAEKDAYRKPRSLLQTQRDLIRITDDDEVLVDLTLRDRAVKAEEDIRVRKNRVKENDRKQMELQRLERAAKRTAEEQR
;
A
#
# COMPACT_ATOMS: atom_id res chain seq x y z
N MET A 1 -71.10 -15.38 20.39
CA MET A 1 -70.41 -16.66 20.63
C MET A 1 -70.69 -17.58 19.46
N SER A 2 -69.67 -18.35 19.07
CA SER A 2 -69.51 -19.25 17.89
C SER A 2 -69.30 -18.58 16.53
N ASP A 3 -68.04 -18.18 16.28
CA ASP A 3 -67.11 -18.81 15.31
C ASP A 3 -67.72 -19.43 14.04
N THR A 4 -67.19 -19.13 12.84
CA THR A 4 -65.96 -19.73 12.31
C THR A 4 -65.57 -19.13 10.94
N GLU A 5 -64.26 -19.10 10.74
CA GLU A 5 -63.39 -18.66 9.64
C GLU A 5 -63.75 -19.13 8.21
N SER A 6 -63.54 -18.26 7.20
CA SER A 6 -62.39 -18.21 6.26
C SER A 6 -62.44 -19.19 5.08
N ASN A 7 -62.70 -18.65 3.88
CA ASN A 7 -61.87 -18.91 2.69
C ASN A 7 -62.36 -18.07 1.51
N LYS A 8 -61.54 -17.10 1.07
CA LYS A 8 -61.53 -16.67 -0.34
C LYS A 8 -60.16 -16.11 -0.71
N SER A 9 -59.37 -17.02 -1.25
CA SER A 9 -58.21 -16.73 -2.09
C SER A 9 -58.65 -15.92 -3.30
N THR A 10 -58.10 -14.71 -3.46
CA THR A 10 -58.04 -14.04 -4.76
C THR A 10 -56.66 -13.46 -4.98
N ASP A 11 -56.08 -13.91 -6.09
CA ASP A 11 -54.86 -13.48 -6.72
C ASP A 11 -54.72 -11.96 -6.80
N LYS A 12 -53.57 -11.45 -6.34
CA LYS A 12 -52.88 -10.34 -7.01
C LYS A 12 -51.37 -10.60 -7.00
N LYS A 13 -50.88 -11.20 -8.09
CA LYS A 13 -49.49 -11.11 -8.54
C LYS A 13 -49.14 -9.64 -8.77
N GLY A 14 -48.51 -9.02 -7.77
CA GLY A 14 -47.70 -7.83 -7.96
C GLY A 14 -46.25 -8.26 -8.15
N GLU A 15 -45.79 -8.31 -9.39
CA GLU A 15 -44.36 -8.42 -9.70
C GLU A 15 -43.63 -7.18 -9.17
N ILE A 16 -43.05 -7.27 -7.97
CA ILE A 16 -41.95 -6.39 -7.59
C ILE A 16 -40.69 -7.05 -8.14
N LYS A 17 -40.37 -6.75 -9.40
CA LYS A 17 -39.01 -6.95 -9.93
C LYS A 17 -38.09 -6.01 -9.15
N GLY A 18 -37.62 -6.49 -8.01
CA GLY A 18 -36.44 -5.93 -7.36
C GLY A 18 -35.31 -6.05 -8.37
N GLU A 19 -34.86 -4.91 -8.90
CA GLU A 19 -33.55 -4.81 -9.52
C GLU A 19 -32.54 -5.31 -8.49
N ASN A 20 -32.13 -6.57 -8.62
CA ASN A 20 -30.93 -7.08 -7.97
C ASN A 20 -29.77 -6.24 -8.51
N LYS A 21 -29.49 -5.10 -7.86
CA LYS A 21 -28.22 -4.40 -8.01
C LYS A 21 -27.14 -5.43 -7.74
N LEU A 22 -26.50 -5.89 -8.82
CA LEU A 22 -25.39 -6.82 -8.76
C LEU A 22 -24.40 -6.28 -7.72
N ALA A 23 -24.20 -7.04 -6.64
CA ALA A 23 -23.27 -6.64 -5.59
C ALA A 23 -21.92 -6.33 -6.23
N HIS A 24 -21.42 -5.10 -6.05
CA HIS A 24 -20.12 -4.70 -6.57
C HIS A 24 -19.06 -5.69 -6.09
N ARG A 25 -18.41 -6.38 -7.03
CA ARG A 25 -17.32 -7.33 -6.77
C ARG A 25 -15.99 -6.61 -6.96
N HIS A 26 -15.19 -6.62 -5.90
CA HIS A 26 -13.81 -6.13 -5.97
C HIS A 26 -12.94 -7.09 -6.76
N LYS A 27 -11.93 -6.55 -7.46
CA LYS A 27 -10.93 -7.36 -8.14
C LYS A 27 -10.12 -8.13 -7.10
N SER A 28 -9.86 -9.41 -7.36
CA SER A 28 -8.94 -10.20 -6.53
C SER A 28 -7.51 -9.73 -6.72
N MET A 29 -6.71 -9.76 -5.64
CA MET A 29 -5.29 -9.43 -5.73
C MET A 29 -4.56 -10.36 -6.71
N PRO A 30 -3.59 -9.85 -7.50
CA PRO A 30 -2.75 -10.70 -8.33
C PRO A 30 -1.95 -11.68 -7.46
N THR A 31 -1.53 -12.81 -8.03
CA THR A 31 -0.64 -13.75 -7.33
C THR A 31 0.77 -13.19 -7.31
N TYR A 32 1.35 -12.96 -6.13
CA TYR A 32 2.72 -12.49 -5.98
C TYR A 32 3.73 -13.64 -6.10
N TYR A 33 4.83 -13.41 -6.83
CA TYR A 33 5.92 -14.36 -7.00
C TYR A 33 7.26 -13.70 -6.61
N SER A 34 7.55 -13.68 -5.31
CA SER A 34 8.76 -13.05 -4.73
C SER A 34 10.08 -13.50 -5.38
N LEU A 35 10.19 -14.80 -5.69
CA LEU A 35 11.43 -15.40 -6.22
C LEU A 35 11.53 -15.38 -7.76
N ASP A 36 10.53 -14.83 -8.46
CA ASP A 36 10.57 -14.67 -9.91
C ASP A 36 11.00 -13.25 -10.27
N ASN A 37 12.29 -13.05 -10.56
CA ASN A 37 12.87 -11.74 -10.85
C ASN A 37 12.32 -11.06 -12.11
N LYS A 38 11.55 -11.78 -12.94
CA LYS A 38 10.86 -11.21 -14.10
C LYS A 38 9.40 -10.85 -13.81
N TYR A 39 8.88 -11.28 -12.66
CA TYR A 39 7.50 -11.02 -12.28
C TYR A 39 7.31 -9.55 -11.92
N VAL A 40 6.34 -8.93 -12.58
CA VAL A 40 5.94 -7.55 -12.33
C VAL A 40 4.53 -7.59 -11.80
N VAL A 41 4.33 -7.00 -10.61
CA VAL A 41 2.99 -6.70 -10.11
C VAL A 41 2.40 -5.61 -10.98
N ASP A 42 1.13 -5.76 -11.37
CA ASP A 42 0.39 -4.74 -12.12
C ASP A 42 -0.99 -4.56 -11.45
N LEU A 43 -1.16 -3.43 -10.78
CA LEU A 43 -2.36 -3.10 -10.01
C LEU A 43 -3.26 -2.18 -10.83
N GLU A 44 -4.53 -2.54 -10.95
CA GLU A 44 -5.53 -1.68 -11.56
C GLU A 44 -5.96 -0.56 -10.60
N PRO A 45 -5.87 0.73 -11.00
CA PRO A 45 -6.31 1.83 -10.16
C PRO A 45 -7.81 1.77 -9.86
N GLY A 46 -8.17 1.92 -8.58
CA GLY A 46 -9.55 2.04 -8.15
C GLY A 46 -10.32 0.73 -8.03
N SER A 47 -9.63 -0.42 -7.90
CA SER A 47 -10.27 -1.74 -8.08
C SER A 47 -10.25 -2.66 -6.85
N TYR A 48 -9.40 -2.39 -5.85
CA TYR A 48 -9.11 -3.34 -4.78
C TYR A 48 -9.73 -2.97 -3.44
N MET A 49 -10.05 -3.96 -2.60
CA MET A 49 -10.37 -3.68 -1.20
C MET A 49 -9.14 -3.12 -0.48
N PRO A 50 -9.27 -2.03 0.30
CA PRO A 50 -8.13 -1.47 1.03
C PRO A 50 -7.37 -2.47 1.90
N ARG A 51 -8.11 -3.39 2.54
CA ARG A 51 -7.52 -4.41 3.41
C ARG A 51 -6.71 -5.43 2.63
N ASP A 52 -7.24 -5.94 1.52
CA ASP A 52 -6.54 -6.89 0.66
C ASP A 52 -5.28 -6.25 0.06
N LEU A 53 -5.38 -4.96 -0.29
CA LEU A 53 -4.26 -4.17 -0.81
C LEU A 53 -3.13 -4.03 0.22
N MET A 54 -3.46 -3.73 1.49
CA MET A 54 -2.49 -3.68 2.58
C MET A 54 -1.87 -5.06 2.86
N ASP A 55 -2.69 -6.09 3.02
CA ASP A 55 -2.22 -7.44 3.32
C ASP A 55 -1.32 -7.98 2.20
N PHE A 56 -1.63 -7.64 0.94
CA PHE A 56 -0.80 -7.97 -0.21
C PHE A 56 0.57 -7.29 -0.16
N SER A 57 0.62 -5.97 0.09
CA SER A 57 1.89 -5.25 0.22
C SER A 57 2.74 -5.80 1.36
N VAL A 58 2.17 -5.93 2.56
CA VAL A 58 2.92 -6.32 3.76
C VAL A 58 3.49 -7.74 3.64
N LYS A 59 2.75 -8.68 3.02
CA LYS A 59 3.27 -10.03 2.76
C LYS A 59 4.57 -10.02 1.96
N ALA A 60 4.79 -9.02 1.11
CA ALA A 60 5.95 -8.98 0.22
C ALA A 60 7.26 -8.60 0.92
N PHE A 61 7.21 -7.93 2.07
CA PHE A 61 8.41 -7.38 2.71
C PHE A 61 8.52 -7.60 4.22
N TRP A 62 7.42 -7.85 4.95
CA TRP A 62 7.47 -7.86 6.41
C TRP A 62 8.29 -9.01 7.00
N LEU A 63 9.35 -8.65 7.75
CA LEU A 63 10.29 -9.58 8.40
C LEU A 63 10.76 -10.70 7.46
N ARG A 64 10.91 -10.39 6.16
CA ARG A 64 11.54 -11.30 5.21
C ARG A 64 13.05 -11.15 5.34
N GLU A 65 13.72 -12.28 5.48
CA GLU A 65 15.17 -12.37 5.34
C GLU A 65 15.58 -12.07 3.90
N ASP A 66 16.84 -11.72 3.68
CA ASP A 66 17.37 -11.27 2.38
C ASP A 66 17.11 -12.29 1.26
N ASP A 67 17.17 -13.58 1.58
CA ASP A 67 16.92 -14.70 0.67
C ASP A 67 15.44 -14.90 0.32
N HIS A 68 14.53 -14.19 1.00
CA HIS A 68 13.09 -14.21 0.78
C HIS A 68 12.55 -12.92 0.14
N LEU A 69 13.40 -11.92 -0.02
CA LEU A 69 13.10 -10.71 -0.79
C LEU A 69 13.29 -10.96 -2.29
N SER A 70 12.51 -10.27 -3.12
CA SER A 70 12.82 -10.22 -4.55
C SER A 70 14.03 -9.31 -4.77
N LEU A 71 14.77 -9.50 -5.87
CA LEU A 71 15.91 -8.63 -6.22
C LEU A 71 15.51 -7.14 -6.22
N ARG A 72 14.29 -6.82 -6.65
CA ARG A 72 13.78 -5.45 -6.65
C ARG A 72 13.67 -4.85 -5.24
N HIS A 73 13.21 -5.64 -4.26
CA HIS A 73 13.12 -5.20 -2.87
C HIS A 73 14.52 -5.07 -2.27
N GLU A 74 15.41 -6.04 -2.54
CA GLU A 74 16.79 -5.99 -2.06
C GLU A 74 17.52 -4.74 -2.59
N ASP A 75 17.44 -4.48 -3.90
CA ASP A 75 18.03 -3.32 -4.56
C ASP A 75 17.42 -2.00 -4.06
N ALA A 76 16.11 -1.96 -3.84
CA ALA A 76 15.43 -0.78 -3.32
C ALA A 76 15.88 -0.45 -1.90
N ARG A 77 15.97 -1.45 -1.01
CA ARG A 77 16.48 -1.28 0.36
C ARG A 77 17.93 -0.78 0.35
N LYS A 78 18.82 -1.47 -0.37
CA LYS A 78 20.24 -1.09 -0.47
C LYS A 78 20.40 0.31 -1.07
N GLY A 79 19.61 0.62 -2.11
CA GLY A 79 19.60 1.92 -2.77
C GLY A 79 19.12 3.04 -1.85
N PHE A 80 18.05 2.80 -1.09
CA PHE A 80 17.55 3.75 -0.09
C PHE A 80 18.61 4.06 0.95
N THR A 81 19.15 3.03 1.63
CA THR A 81 20.15 3.19 2.69
C THR A 81 21.39 3.93 2.17
N ARG A 82 21.89 3.55 1.00
CA ARG A 82 23.03 4.22 0.37
C ARG A 82 22.75 5.69 0.10
N THR A 83 21.61 5.99 -0.53
CA THR A 83 21.21 7.36 -0.85
C THR A 83 21.08 8.19 0.42
N PHE A 84 20.42 7.65 1.44
CA PHE A 84 20.23 8.33 2.73
C PHE A 84 21.56 8.67 3.39
N LEU A 85 22.45 7.68 3.54
CA LEU A 85 23.76 7.87 4.19
C LEU A 85 24.66 8.87 3.44
N GLN A 86 24.66 8.84 2.10
CA GLN A 86 25.47 9.74 1.28
C GLN A 86 24.93 11.17 1.24
N SER A 87 23.61 11.34 1.41
CA SER A 87 22.97 12.63 1.27
C SER A 87 22.69 13.33 2.58
N ARG A 88 22.53 12.63 3.71
CA ARG A 88 22.10 13.22 5.00
C ARG A 88 22.91 14.44 5.43
N ALA A 89 24.22 14.48 5.16
CA ALA A 89 25.10 15.60 5.54
C ALA A 89 24.86 16.88 4.72
N LYS A 90 24.10 16.80 3.62
CA LYS A 90 23.72 17.93 2.76
C LYS A 90 22.36 18.54 3.15
N PHE A 91 21.75 18.03 4.21
CA PHE A 91 20.46 18.46 4.74
C PHE A 91 20.66 19.06 6.14
N ASP A 92 19.61 19.65 6.70
CA ASP A 92 19.68 20.37 7.99
C ASP A 92 20.66 21.55 7.96
N GLN A 93 20.68 22.29 6.85
CA GLN A 93 21.55 23.44 6.64
C GLN A 93 20.78 24.61 6.00
N GLU A 94 21.33 25.81 6.12
CA GLU A 94 20.81 26.99 5.43
C GLU A 94 20.96 26.85 3.90
N LEU A 95 20.02 27.44 3.17
CA LEU A 95 20.00 27.40 1.71
C LEU A 95 20.98 28.41 1.12
N GLU A 96 22.05 27.91 0.51
CA GLU A 96 23.09 28.74 -0.12
C GLU A 96 22.80 29.09 -1.61
N GLY A 97 21.71 28.57 -2.20
CA GLY A 97 21.27 28.91 -3.57
C GLY A 97 20.57 27.77 -4.34
N ASP A 98 20.16 28.04 -5.58
CA ASP A 98 19.31 27.16 -6.40
C ASP A 98 19.96 25.82 -6.82
N LYS A 99 21.28 25.83 -7.02
CA LYS A 99 22.05 24.61 -7.38
C LYS A 99 21.99 23.58 -6.25
N THR A 100 22.09 24.06 -5.01
CA THR A 100 21.95 23.25 -3.80
C THR A 100 20.57 22.59 -3.83
N LEU A 101 19.50 23.39 -3.90
CA LEU A 101 18.11 22.90 -3.88
C LEU A 101 17.82 21.83 -4.94
N THR A 102 18.37 22.00 -6.14
CA THR A 102 18.22 21.03 -7.24
C THR A 102 18.83 19.67 -6.88
N ALA A 103 20.00 19.66 -6.22
CA ALA A 103 20.64 18.43 -5.76
C ALA A 103 19.83 17.76 -4.63
N GLN A 104 19.30 18.51 -3.65
CA GLN A 104 18.45 17.92 -2.62
C GLN A 104 17.16 17.35 -3.20
N ARG A 105 16.49 18.04 -4.14
CA ARG A 105 15.29 17.51 -4.80
C ARG A 105 15.55 16.16 -5.49
N ARG A 106 16.70 16.03 -6.15
CA ARG A 106 17.12 14.76 -6.78
C ARG A 106 17.30 13.66 -5.74
N ASP A 107 17.99 13.96 -4.65
CA ASP A 107 18.26 12.98 -3.59
C ASP A 107 16.94 12.54 -2.91
N VAL A 108 16.00 13.46 -2.67
CA VAL A 108 14.65 13.17 -2.17
C VAL A 108 13.84 12.31 -3.16
N ASN A 109 13.92 12.62 -4.46
CA ASN A 109 13.24 11.82 -5.49
C ASN A 109 13.82 10.40 -5.61
N ASN A 110 15.12 10.22 -5.37
CA ASN A 110 15.74 8.90 -5.32
C ASN A 110 15.19 8.09 -4.13
N LEU A 111 15.09 8.70 -2.93
CA LEU A 111 14.46 8.05 -1.77
C LEU A 111 13.02 7.62 -2.08
N ARG A 112 12.20 8.51 -2.67
CA ARG A 112 10.84 8.21 -3.14
C ARG A 112 10.82 7.01 -4.07
N THR A 113 11.75 6.94 -5.03
CA THR A 113 11.82 5.84 -5.99
C THR A 113 12.13 4.50 -5.31
N HIS A 114 12.99 4.50 -4.31
CA HIS A 114 13.27 3.29 -3.53
C HIS A 114 12.09 2.88 -2.64
N ILE A 115 11.42 3.83 -1.99
CA ILE A 115 10.18 3.55 -1.23
C ILE A 115 9.12 2.92 -2.15
N ASP A 116 8.92 3.47 -3.35
CA ASP A 116 7.97 2.95 -4.34
C ASP A 116 8.30 1.51 -4.75
N ASN A 117 9.56 1.26 -5.11
CA ASN A 117 10.00 -0.07 -5.52
C ASN A 117 9.90 -1.11 -4.40
N PHE A 118 10.14 -0.70 -3.14
CA PHE A 118 10.12 -1.62 -1.99
C PHE A 118 8.71 -1.88 -1.47
N PHE A 119 7.91 -0.85 -1.21
CA PHE A 119 6.62 -1.03 -0.52
C PHE A 119 5.44 -1.16 -1.49
N PHE A 120 5.58 -0.62 -2.70
CA PHE A 120 4.49 -0.44 -3.65
C PHE A 120 4.81 -1.05 -5.02
N PHE A 121 5.81 -1.93 -5.10
CA PHE A 121 6.19 -2.66 -6.32
C PHE A 121 6.50 -1.77 -7.53
N GLY A 122 6.85 -0.50 -7.28
CA GLY A 122 7.06 0.51 -8.31
C GLY A 122 5.78 0.93 -9.05
N GLN A 123 4.61 0.70 -8.47
CA GLN A 123 3.31 1.00 -9.07
C GLN A 123 2.96 2.48 -9.01
N LEU A 124 3.56 3.27 -8.11
CA LEU A 124 3.22 4.68 -7.99
C LEU A 124 3.83 5.53 -9.10
N ARG A 125 4.96 5.13 -9.68
CA ARG A 125 5.71 5.95 -10.66
C ARG A 125 4.89 6.39 -11.88
N ASP A 126 3.91 5.58 -12.28
CA ASP A 126 3.11 5.82 -13.48
C ASP A 126 1.87 6.68 -13.17
N HIS A 127 1.61 6.96 -11.89
CA HIS A 127 0.40 7.63 -11.42
C HIS A 127 0.66 8.76 -10.41
N LEU A 128 1.92 9.03 -10.04
CA LEU A 128 2.27 9.97 -8.99
C LEU A 128 3.10 11.14 -9.53
N ASP A 129 2.46 12.30 -9.63
CA ASP A 129 3.13 13.56 -9.88
C ASP A 129 3.71 14.09 -8.57
N VAL A 130 4.99 14.46 -8.59
CA VAL A 130 5.70 14.92 -7.39
C VAL A 130 6.15 16.37 -7.51
N ASN A 131 6.02 17.13 -6.43
CA ASN A 131 6.60 18.47 -6.31
C ASN A 131 7.35 18.59 -4.97
N PHE A 132 8.67 18.70 -5.07
CA PHE A 132 9.57 18.90 -3.95
C PHE A 132 10.13 20.31 -3.97
N GLY A 133 10.06 21.02 -2.85
CA GLY A 133 10.62 22.38 -2.79
C GLY A 133 10.49 23.03 -1.42
N MET A 134 10.91 24.29 -1.37
CA MET A 134 10.73 25.13 -0.19
C MET A 134 9.29 25.64 -0.19
N ASP A 135 8.57 25.47 0.93
CA ASP A 135 7.22 26.01 1.13
C ASP A 135 6.25 25.73 -0.05
N VAL A 136 6.37 24.56 -0.69
CA VAL A 136 5.51 24.14 -1.81
C VAL A 136 4.10 23.77 -1.34
N ILE A 137 3.95 23.47 -0.06
CA ILE A 137 2.70 23.26 0.65
C ILE A 137 2.40 24.55 1.42
N ALA A 138 1.31 25.19 1.06
CA ALA A 138 0.80 26.38 1.73
C ALA A 138 -0.59 26.10 2.32
N PRO A 139 -0.93 26.67 3.49
CA PRO A 139 -2.26 26.53 4.06
C PRO A 139 -3.34 26.97 3.10
N THR A 140 -4.41 26.20 3.00
CA THR A 140 -5.55 26.53 2.15
C THR A 140 -6.68 27.17 2.96
N LYS A 141 -7.44 28.06 2.32
CA LYS A 141 -8.58 28.73 2.97
C LYS A 141 -9.69 27.77 3.40
N ASP A 142 -9.82 26.65 2.70
CA ASP A 142 -10.80 25.59 2.99
C ASP A 142 -10.33 24.61 4.08
N GLY A 143 -9.12 24.82 4.62
CA GLY A 143 -8.55 23.99 5.69
C GLY A 143 -8.07 22.60 5.24
N SER A 144 -8.06 22.31 3.93
CA SER A 144 -7.52 21.05 3.38
C SER A 144 -6.01 20.89 3.56
N VAL A 145 -5.28 21.99 3.75
CA VAL A 145 -3.88 22.03 4.17
C VAL A 145 -3.76 22.98 5.35
N LYS A 146 -3.15 22.53 6.46
CA LYS A 146 -2.95 23.34 7.66
C LYS A 146 -1.52 23.87 7.75
N GLU A 147 -1.33 24.88 8.57
CA GLU A 147 0.01 25.38 8.92
C GLU A 147 0.86 24.26 9.54
N GLY A 148 2.16 24.22 9.20
CA GLY A 148 3.11 23.23 9.69
C GLY A 148 3.11 21.89 8.94
N TRP A 149 2.28 21.73 7.91
CA TRP A 149 2.30 20.52 7.08
C TRP A 149 3.51 20.49 6.15
N ASN A 150 4.22 19.36 6.18
CA ASN A 150 5.39 19.12 5.33
C ASN A 150 5.12 18.16 4.17
N GLY A 151 3.98 17.46 4.20
CA GLY A 151 3.51 16.57 3.14
C GLY A 151 2.06 16.89 2.78
N TYR A 152 1.70 16.68 1.51
CA TYR A 152 0.32 16.73 1.07
C TYR A 152 0.12 15.85 -0.15
N THR A 153 -0.84 14.93 -0.06
CA THR A 153 -1.20 14.03 -1.16
C THR A 153 -2.67 14.16 -1.51
N VAL A 154 -2.96 14.31 -2.81
CA VAL A 154 -4.33 14.39 -3.32
C VAL A 154 -4.50 13.55 -4.59
N LEU A 155 -5.63 12.86 -4.69
CA LEU A 155 -6.03 12.16 -5.91
C LEU A 155 -6.92 13.07 -6.77
N ARG A 156 -6.56 13.25 -8.05
CA ARG A 156 -7.34 13.98 -9.05
C ARG A 156 -7.52 13.09 -10.28
N GLY A 157 -8.74 12.57 -10.46
CA GLY A 157 -8.99 11.56 -11.48
C GLY A 157 -8.19 10.29 -11.19
N ASN A 158 -7.33 9.89 -12.13
CA ASN A 158 -6.41 8.75 -11.98
C ASN A 158 -4.96 9.15 -11.67
N GLN A 159 -4.71 10.44 -11.44
CA GLN A 159 -3.40 10.96 -11.09
C GLN A 159 -3.38 11.34 -9.60
N CYS A 160 -2.36 10.91 -8.90
CA CYS A 160 -2.08 11.36 -7.54
C CYS A 160 -1.01 12.45 -7.60
N HIS A 161 -1.21 13.52 -6.84
CA HIS A 161 -0.25 14.61 -6.72
C HIS A 161 0.28 14.64 -5.29
N LEU A 162 1.59 14.49 -5.15
CA LEU A 162 2.31 14.52 -3.89
C LEU A 162 3.20 15.76 -3.85
N LYS A 163 3.01 16.58 -2.83
CA LYS A 163 3.86 17.72 -2.52
C LYS A 163 4.59 17.43 -1.22
N VAL A 164 5.88 17.77 -1.16
CA VAL A 164 6.66 17.70 0.07
C VAL A 164 7.54 18.93 0.21
N ASN A 165 7.42 19.58 1.36
CA ASN A 165 8.34 20.63 1.78
C ASN A 165 9.68 19.97 2.15
N ILE A 166 10.74 20.31 1.41
CA ILE A 166 12.11 19.89 1.75
C ILE A 166 12.81 20.91 2.66
N GLY A 167 12.15 22.04 2.91
CA GLY A 167 12.60 23.10 3.80
C GLY A 167 11.55 24.20 3.86
N SER A 168 11.80 25.19 4.71
CA SER A 168 10.98 26.39 4.84
C SER A 168 11.86 27.63 4.92
N LYS A 169 11.44 28.71 4.26
CA LYS A 169 12.21 29.96 4.14
C LYS A 169 13.62 29.68 3.62
N ASN A 170 14.63 29.84 4.46
CA ASN A 170 16.04 29.62 4.14
C ASN A 170 16.62 28.36 4.79
N GLN A 171 15.82 27.50 5.44
CA GLN A 171 16.31 26.32 6.15
C GLN A 171 15.84 25.03 5.47
N ILE A 172 16.79 24.18 5.10
CA ILE A 172 16.51 22.82 4.60
C ILE A 172 16.23 21.91 5.80
N PHE A 173 15.18 21.10 5.73
CA PHE A 173 14.84 20.18 6.80
C PHE A 173 15.82 18.99 6.87
N PRO A 174 15.95 18.33 8.04
CA PRO A 174 16.68 17.08 8.14
C PRO A 174 16.15 16.02 7.17
N LEU A 175 17.05 15.28 6.53
CA LEU A 175 16.67 14.23 5.57
C LEU A 175 15.78 13.15 6.21
N MET A 176 15.97 12.88 7.51
CA MET A 176 15.13 11.96 8.29
C MET A 176 13.65 12.40 8.30
N THR A 177 13.40 13.69 8.55
CA THR A 177 12.05 14.27 8.56
C THR A 177 11.40 14.21 7.19
N ILE A 178 12.18 14.45 6.13
CA ILE A 178 11.70 14.35 4.76
C ILE A 178 11.38 12.90 4.39
N ALA A 179 12.23 11.94 4.80
CA ALA A 179 12.00 10.51 4.57
C ALA A 179 10.73 10.02 5.29
N GLU A 180 10.51 10.44 6.54
CA GLU A 180 9.27 10.18 7.29
C GLU A 180 8.05 10.71 6.53
N THR A 181 8.13 11.95 6.07
CA THR A 181 7.05 12.57 5.28
C THR A 181 6.79 11.81 3.98
N LEU A 182 7.83 11.39 3.25
CA LEU A 182 7.68 10.59 2.04
C LEU A 182 6.95 9.27 2.31
N VAL A 183 7.35 8.54 3.35
CA VAL A 183 6.72 7.26 3.72
C VAL A 183 5.24 7.45 4.02
N HIS A 184 4.91 8.48 4.78
CA HIS A 184 3.54 8.87 5.11
C HIS A 184 2.70 9.17 3.86
N GLU A 185 3.15 10.12 3.06
CA GLU A 185 2.42 10.60 1.89
C GLU A 185 2.29 9.54 0.79
N MET A 186 3.31 8.70 0.62
CA MET A 186 3.26 7.61 -0.37
C MET A 186 2.32 6.47 0.07
N ALA A 187 2.18 6.20 1.36
CA ALA A 187 1.17 5.27 1.86
C ALA A 187 -0.25 5.78 1.55
N HIS A 188 -0.49 7.09 1.71
CA HIS A 188 -1.74 7.71 1.24
C HIS A 188 -1.92 7.55 -0.26
N ALA A 189 -0.91 7.89 -1.08
CA ALA A 189 -0.97 7.79 -2.53
C ALA A 189 -1.37 6.38 -2.98
N TYR A 190 -0.72 5.36 -2.43
CA TYR A 190 -0.97 3.95 -2.74
C TYR A 190 -2.41 3.54 -2.42
N LEU A 191 -2.86 3.81 -1.19
CA LEU A 191 -4.21 3.45 -0.77
C LEU A 191 -5.26 4.22 -1.59
N MET A 192 -5.04 5.50 -1.89
CA MET A 192 -5.99 6.29 -2.67
C MET A 192 -6.10 5.83 -4.13
N LEU A 193 -4.98 5.51 -4.76
CA LEU A 193 -4.91 5.11 -6.18
C LEU A 193 -5.55 3.76 -6.43
N PHE A 194 -5.24 2.76 -5.61
CA PHE A 194 -5.59 1.36 -5.91
C PHE A 194 -6.84 0.86 -5.17
N SER A 195 -7.27 1.54 -4.11
CA SER A 195 -8.51 1.16 -3.42
C SER A 195 -9.76 1.47 -4.24
N ALA A 196 -10.77 0.60 -4.13
CA ALA A 196 -12.05 0.70 -4.81
C ALA A 196 -12.70 2.08 -4.64
N ARG A 197 -13.07 2.71 -5.76
CA ARG A 197 -13.70 4.04 -5.79
C ARG A 197 -15.19 3.97 -6.08
N ASP A 198 -15.61 3.06 -6.95
CA ASP A 198 -17.00 2.95 -7.40
C ASP A 198 -17.85 1.98 -6.54
N CYS A 199 -17.37 1.66 -5.33
CA CYS A 199 -18.10 0.82 -4.39
C CYS A 199 -18.67 1.67 -3.26
N GLU A 200 -20.00 1.82 -3.23
CA GLU A 200 -20.72 2.62 -2.22
C GLU A 200 -20.36 2.22 -0.77
N LYS A 201 -20.09 0.92 -0.53
CA LYS A 201 -19.67 0.44 0.80
C LYS A 201 -18.25 0.88 1.15
N CYS A 202 -17.32 0.81 0.19
CA CYS A 202 -15.94 1.22 0.40
C CYS A 202 -15.84 2.73 0.53
N ASP A 203 -16.62 3.47 -0.26
CA ASP A 203 -16.67 4.93 -0.22
C ASP A 203 -17.17 5.43 1.15
N LYS A 204 -18.28 4.89 1.65
CA LYS A 204 -18.79 5.20 3.01
C LYS A 204 -17.81 4.85 4.12
N ALA A 205 -16.97 3.84 3.91
CA ALA A 205 -15.95 3.42 4.87
C ALA A 205 -14.57 4.03 4.57
N ARG A 206 -14.43 4.89 3.55
CA ARG A 206 -13.13 5.34 3.05
C ARG A 206 -12.37 6.12 4.11
N LEU A 207 -13.05 7.00 4.84
CA LEU A 207 -12.46 7.76 5.94
C LEU A 207 -11.98 6.85 7.10
N SER A 208 -12.74 5.80 7.46
CA SER A 208 -12.38 4.89 8.56
C SER A 208 -11.31 3.87 8.17
N THR A 209 -11.18 3.57 6.88
CA THR A 209 -10.25 2.58 6.35
C THR A 209 -8.95 3.23 5.90
N ILE A 210 -8.97 4.15 4.95
CA ILE A 210 -7.77 4.74 4.35
C ILE A 210 -7.53 6.21 4.72
N GLY A 211 -8.58 6.99 5.02
CA GLY A 211 -8.51 8.47 4.95
C GLY A 211 -8.49 8.95 3.48
N ILE A 212 -8.93 10.12 3.03
CA ILE A 212 -9.36 11.41 3.57
C ILE A 212 -10.13 12.17 2.43
N PRO A 213 -10.72 13.39 2.57
CA PRO A 213 -9.99 14.70 2.67
C PRO A 213 -10.51 15.67 3.80
N GLY A 214 -9.76 16.39 4.66
CA GLY A 214 -8.33 16.70 4.81
C GLY A 214 -7.78 16.66 6.26
N ASP A 215 -7.70 15.47 6.87
CA ASP A 215 -6.43 14.70 6.93
C ASP A 215 -6.57 13.31 7.56
N GLY A 216 -7.71 13.02 8.20
CA GLY A 216 -7.90 11.81 9.03
C GLY A 216 -7.34 10.50 8.46
N HIS A 217 -6.50 9.85 9.27
CA HIS A 217 -5.78 8.62 8.97
C HIS A 217 -6.57 7.36 9.32
N GLY A 218 -7.16 6.70 8.32
CA GLY A 218 -7.93 5.48 8.54
C GLY A 218 -7.10 4.32 9.14
N LEU A 219 -7.77 3.29 9.66
CA LEU A 219 -7.10 2.15 10.34
C LEU A 219 -6.12 1.40 9.43
N ILE A 220 -6.47 1.20 8.15
CA ILE A 220 -5.60 0.53 7.16
C ILE A 220 -4.35 1.37 6.90
N PHE A 221 -4.51 2.69 6.79
CA PHE A 221 -3.37 3.59 6.70
C PHE A 221 -2.46 3.46 7.93
N GLN A 222 -3.02 3.56 9.14
CA GLN A 222 -2.24 3.53 10.38
C GLN A 222 -1.42 2.23 10.51
N MET A 223 -2.02 1.09 10.15
CA MET A 223 -1.33 -0.20 10.10
C MET A 223 -0.21 -0.24 9.06
N LEU A 224 -0.51 0.13 7.81
CA LEU A 224 0.46 0.12 6.73
C LEU A 224 1.64 1.05 7.02
N HIS A 225 1.35 2.30 7.39
CA HIS A 225 2.37 3.30 7.74
C HIS A 225 3.27 2.80 8.86
N ARG A 226 2.70 2.27 9.95
CA ARG A 226 3.50 1.81 11.08
C ARG A 226 4.43 0.67 10.67
N ILE A 227 3.93 -0.29 9.91
CA ILE A 227 4.71 -1.42 9.40
C ILE A 227 5.86 -0.93 8.52
N MET A 228 5.59 -0.02 7.58
CA MET A 228 6.64 0.56 6.73
C MET A 228 7.73 1.24 7.57
N VAL A 229 7.36 2.03 8.57
CA VAL A 229 8.31 2.66 9.49
C VAL A 229 9.16 1.63 10.25
N THR A 230 8.56 0.56 10.78
CA THR A 230 9.36 -0.51 11.45
C THR A 230 10.36 -1.09 10.48
N THR A 231 9.91 -1.44 9.28
CA THR A 231 10.75 -2.08 8.29
C THR A 231 11.94 -1.19 7.91
N ILE A 232 11.74 0.12 7.75
CA ILE A 232 12.85 1.04 7.42
C ILE A 232 13.82 1.20 8.59
N ARG A 233 13.33 1.24 9.84
CA ARG A 233 14.20 1.33 11.04
C ARG A 233 15.16 0.15 11.15
N GLU A 234 14.80 -1.00 10.59
CA GLU A 234 15.63 -2.22 10.58
C GLU A 234 16.68 -2.23 9.44
N TRP A 235 16.61 -1.30 8.48
CA TRP A 235 17.52 -1.31 7.33
C TRP A 235 18.95 -0.86 7.66
N ASP A 236 19.13 0.02 8.65
CA ASP A 236 20.42 0.56 9.07
C ASP A 236 20.30 1.28 10.43
N ASP A 237 21.34 1.24 11.25
CA ASP A 237 21.37 1.89 12.57
C ASP A 237 21.08 3.40 12.51
N SER A 238 21.46 4.07 11.40
CA SER A 238 21.18 5.49 11.21
C SER A 238 19.71 5.82 11.00
N LEU A 239 18.86 4.82 10.73
CA LEU A 239 17.43 4.94 10.48
C LEU A 239 16.57 4.54 11.68
N LYS A 240 17.16 4.02 12.77
CA LYS A 240 16.44 3.52 13.95
C LYS A 240 15.46 4.52 14.56
N ASP A 241 15.74 5.82 14.41
CA ASP A 241 14.98 6.91 14.98
C ASP A 241 13.94 7.52 14.01
N LEU A 242 13.78 6.95 12.80
CA LEU A 242 12.78 7.40 11.82
C LEU A 242 11.39 7.43 12.46
N ALA A 243 10.75 8.61 12.52
CA ALA A 243 9.45 8.80 13.16
C ALA A 243 9.37 8.31 14.62
N ALA A 244 10.49 8.21 15.37
CA ALA A 244 10.47 7.62 16.73
C ALA A 244 9.57 8.36 17.72
N LYS A 245 9.46 9.69 17.56
CA LYS A 245 8.58 10.53 18.38
C LYS A 245 7.11 10.27 18.08
N ASP A 246 6.76 10.11 16.80
CA ASP A 246 5.38 10.00 16.36
C ASP A 246 4.89 8.53 16.38
N CYS A 247 5.77 7.57 16.10
CA CYS A 247 5.51 6.13 16.15
C CYS A 247 6.43 5.44 17.18
N PRO A 248 6.22 5.64 18.50
CA PRO A 248 7.07 5.06 19.53
C PRO A 248 6.86 3.55 19.66
N GLY A 249 7.95 2.79 19.84
CA GLY A 249 7.86 1.33 20.00
C GLY A 249 7.11 0.70 18.82
N LEU A 250 6.10 -0.12 19.07
CA LEU A 250 5.21 -0.74 18.07
C LEU A 250 3.91 0.03 17.80
N GLN A 251 3.74 1.20 18.40
CA GLN A 251 2.49 1.97 18.34
C GLN A 251 2.31 2.68 17.01
N VAL A 252 1.07 2.80 16.54
CA VAL A 252 0.69 3.65 15.41
C VAL A 252 1.11 5.12 15.61
N SER A 253 1.17 5.88 14.51
CA SER A 253 1.43 7.32 14.55
C SER A 253 0.45 8.05 15.48
N GLN A 254 0.99 8.75 16.46
CA GLN A 254 0.23 9.50 17.46
C GLN A 254 -0.49 10.69 16.82
N SER A 255 0.19 11.43 15.95
CA SER A 255 -0.40 12.53 15.19
C SER A 255 -1.51 12.04 14.27
N ALA A 256 -1.26 10.96 13.52
CA ALA A 256 -2.25 10.36 12.63
C ALA A 256 -3.49 9.90 13.40
N ARG A 257 -3.28 9.26 14.55
CA ARG A 257 -4.37 8.82 15.43
C ARG A 257 -5.18 9.99 15.97
N ALA A 258 -4.53 11.08 16.38
CA ALA A 258 -5.22 12.28 16.84
C ALA A 258 -6.10 12.87 15.73
N LEU A 259 -5.58 12.96 14.51
CA LEU A 259 -6.31 13.46 13.34
C LEU A 259 -7.46 12.52 12.95
N ALA A 260 -7.28 11.21 13.02
CA ALA A 260 -8.34 10.23 12.80
C ALA A 260 -9.49 10.37 13.82
N ARG A 261 -9.15 10.57 15.11
CA ARG A 261 -10.14 10.82 16.16
C ARG A 261 -10.89 12.14 15.95
N GLN A 262 -10.17 13.20 15.53
CA GLN A 262 -10.79 14.49 15.20
C GLN A 262 -11.77 14.35 14.02
N ALA A 263 -11.33 13.70 12.94
CA ALA A 263 -12.16 13.45 11.77
C ALA A 263 -13.41 12.65 12.13
N TYR A 264 -13.27 11.59 12.92
CA TYR A 264 -14.41 10.82 13.44
C TYR A 264 -15.36 11.66 14.31
N GLY A 265 -14.82 12.52 15.18
CA GLY A 265 -15.61 13.39 16.05
C GLY A 265 -16.53 14.32 15.28
N ALA A 266 -16.04 14.83 14.13
CA ALA A 266 -16.76 15.73 13.24
C ALA A 266 -17.85 15.05 12.40
N LEU A 267 -17.90 13.70 12.34
CA LEU A 267 -18.92 13.00 11.56
C LEU A 267 -20.33 13.16 12.14
N PRO A 268 -21.37 13.27 11.28
CA PRO A 268 -22.77 13.13 11.69
C PRO A 268 -23.03 11.79 12.37
N SER A 269 -24.01 11.73 13.29
CA SER A 269 -24.32 10.50 14.05
C SER A 269 -24.60 9.28 13.16
N ALA A 270 -25.27 9.47 12.01
CA ALA A 270 -25.57 8.40 11.06
C ALA A 270 -24.30 7.81 10.39
N GLU A 271 -23.23 8.60 10.28
CA GLU A 271 -21.96 8.18 9.66
C GLU A 271 -20.99 7.57 10.69
N LYS A 272 -21.14 7.93 11.97
CA LYS A 272 -20.37 7.34 13.08
C LYS A 272 -20.60 5.83 13.21
N ASP A 273 -21.81 5.33 12.93
CA ASP A 273 -22.11 3.90 12.95
C ASP A 273 -21.44 3.14 11.80
N ALA A 274 -21.33 3.76 10.62
CA ALA A 274 -20.57 3.21 9.50
C ALA A 274 -19.06 3.14 9.83
N TYR A 275 -18.56 4.10 10.61
CA TYR A 275 -17.18 4.13 11.08
C TYR A 275 -16.87 3.10 12.18
N ARG A 276 -17.83 2.75 13.05
CA ARG A 276 -17.65 1.76 14.13
C ARG A 276 -17.57 0.31 13.61
N LYS A 277 -18.33 -0.04 12.56
CA LYS A 277 -18.45 -1.42 12.05
C LYS A 277 -17.12 -2.04 11.57
N PRO A 278 -16.25 -1.36 10.83
CA PRO A 278 -14.95 -1.91 10.44
C PRO A 278 -14.09 -2.28 11.65
N ARG A 279 -14.11 -1.47 12.72
CA ARG A 279 -13.29 -1.72 13.91
C ARG A 279 -13.70 -2.99 14.66
N SER A 280 -15.00 -3.29 14.75
CA SER A 280 -15.49 -4.52 15.37
C SER A 280 -15.32 -5.76 14.47
N LEU A 281 -15.43 -5.60 13.15
CA LEU A 281 -15.16 -6.68 12.19
C LEU A 281 -13.67 -7.07 12.16
N LEU A 282 -12.77 -6.10 12.27
CA LEU A 282 -11.32 -6.31 12.37
C LEU A 282 -10.90 -7.00 13.69
N GLN A 283 -11.67 -6.84 14.77
CA GLN A 283 -11.40 -7.52 16.04
C GLN A 283 -11.83 -9.00 16.06
N THR A 284 -12.71 -9.42 15.15
CA THR A 284 -13.32 -10.77 15.18
C THR A 284 -12.71 -11.75 14.16
N GLN A 285 -11.95 -11.27 13.18
CA GLN A 285 -11.22 -12.11 12.23
C GLN A 285 -9.76 -12.28 12.65
N ARG A 286 -9.19 -13.48 12.41
CA ARG A 286 -7.76 -13.72 12.57
C ARG A 286 -7.03 -13.10 11.39
N ASP A 287 -6.77 -11.81 11.55
CA ASP A 287 -6.21 -10.94 10.55
C ASP A 287 -4.69 -11.05 10.47
N LEU A 288 -4.12 -10.91 9.26
CA LEU A 288 -2.66 -10.87 9.09
C LEU A 288 -2.05 -9.72 9.90
N ILE A 289 -2.72 -8.56 9.90
CA ILE A 289 -2.27 -7.35 10.58
C ILE A 289 -3.41 -6.84 11.43
N ARG A 290 -3.12 -6.51 12.69
CA ARG A 290 -4.11 -5.95 13.62
C ARG A 290 -3.52 -4.84 14.47
N ILE A 291 -4.38 -3.92 14.90
CA ILE A 291 -4.09 -2.94 15.96
C ILE A 291 -4.61 -3.52 17.28
N THR A 292 -3.77 -3.55 18.32
CA THR A 292 -4.16 -3.94 19.68
C THR A 292 -4.97 -2.85 20.37
N ASP A 293 -5.54 -3.14 21.53
CA ASP A 293 -6.22 -2.12 22.34
C ASP A 293 -5.25 -1.04 22.85
N ASP A 294 -3.96 -1.39 22.98
CA ASP A 294 -2.84 -0.50 23.30
C ASP A 294 -2.21 0.16 22.07
N ASP A 295 -2.89 0.08 20.92
CA ASP A 295 -2.53 0.73 19.66
C ASP A 295 -1.25 0.24 18.99
N GLU A 296 -0.78 -0.93 19.38
CA GLU A 296 0.35 -1.59 18.75
C GLU A 296 -0.09 -2.29 17.46
N VAL A 297 0.73 -2.20 16.42
CA VAL A 297 0.50 -2.94 15.18
C VAL A 297 1.25 -4.27 15.25
N LEU A 298 0.49 -5.36 15.23
CA LEU A 298 1.01 -6.73 15.26
C LEU A 298 0.72 -7.44 13.94
N VAL A 299 1.67 -8.26 13.51
CA VAL A 299 1.53 -9.13 12.34
C VAL A 299 1.50 -10.60 12.79
N ASP A 300 0.49 -11.36 12.36
CA ASP A 300 0.41 -12.80 12.63
C ASP A 300 1.47 -13.55 11.80
N LEU A 301 2.56 -13.91 12.46
CA LEU A 301 3.68 -14.64 11.85
C LEU A 301 3.25 -15.98 11.25
N THR A 302 2.24 -16.64 11.80
CA THR A 302 1.74 -17.92 11.26
C THR A 302 1.12 -17.72 9.87
N LEU A 303 0.36 -16.63 9.69
CA LEU A 303 -0.23 -16.29 8.40
C LEU A 303 0.82 -15.83 7.40
N ARG A 304 1.87 -15.13 7.86
CA ARG A 304 3.03 -14.78 7.05
C ARG A 304 3.76 -16.03 6.55
N ASP A 305 4.11 -16.95 7.44
CA ASP A 305 4.89 -18.15 7.09
C ASP A 305 4.14 -19.08 6.13
N ARG A 306 2.81 -19.17 6.30
CA ARG A 306 1.95 -19.88 5.33
C ARG A 306 2.00 -19.25 3.93
N ALA A 307 2.05 -17.92 3.84
CA ALA A 307 2.16 -17.24 2.55
C ALA A 307 3.52 -17.53 1.90
N VAL A 308 4.62 -17.44 2.65
CA VAL A 308 5.98 -17.76 2.15
C VAL A 308 6.05 -19.21 1.65
N LYS A 309 5.51 -20.17 2.42
CA LYS A 309 5.48 -21.58 2.02
C LYS A 309 4.67 -21.80 0.74
N ALA A 310 3.52 -21.13 0.59
CA ALA A 310 2.72 -21.23 -0.62
C ALA A 310 3.44 -20.69 -1.87
N GLU A 311 4.19 -19.58 -1.72
CA GLU A 311 5.03 -19.02 -2.79
C GLU A 311 6.13 -20.01 -3.22
N GLU A 312 6.78 -20.67 -2.26
CA GLU A 312 7.82 -21.66 -2.52
C GLU A 312 7.26 -22.90 -3.22
N ASP A 313 6.11 -23.42 -2.78
CA ASP A 313 5.43 -24.55 -3.43
C ASP A 313 5.09 -24.23 -4.90
N ILE A 314 4.65 -22.99 -5.16
CA ILE A 314 4.37 -22.49 -6.50
C ILE A 314 5.65 -22.43 -7.34
N ARG A 315 6.78 -21.97 -6.78
CA ARG A 315 8.08 -21.94 -7.46
C ARG A 315 8.54 -23.33 -7.86
N VAL A 316 8.49 -24.28 -6.93
CA VAL A 316 8.87 -25.68 -7.18
C VAL A 316 8.03 -26.27 -8.31
N ARG A 317 6.70 -26.02 -8.31
CA ARG A 317 5.81 -26.46 -9.39
C ARG A 317 6.20 -25.84 -10.73
N LYS A 318 6.43 -24.52 -10.80
CA LYS A 318 6.86 -23.84 -12.04
C LYS A 318 8.16 -24.42 -12.59
N ASN A 319 9.15 -24.70 -11.73
CA ASN A 319 10.43 -25.27 -12.16
C ASN A 319 10.28 -26.68 -12.71
N ARG A 320 9.45 -27.53 -12.07
CA ARG A 320 9.15 -28.88 -12.58
C ARG A 320 8.50 -28.84 -13.96
N VAL A 321 7.55 -27.92 -14.19
CA VAL A 321 6.91 -27.74 -15.50
C VAL A 321 7.94 -27.35 -16.55
N LYS A 322 8.78 -26.34 -16.28
CA LYS A 322 9.85 -25.90 -17.21
C LYS A 322 10.85 -27.02 -17.54
N GLU A 323 11.20 -27.85 -16.57
CA GLU A 323 12.10 -28.99 -16.79
C GLU A 323 11.48 -30.05 -17.70
N ASN A 324 10.19 -30.36 -17.48
CA ASN A 324 9.45 -31.30 -18.31
C ASN A 324 9.30 -30.78 -19.75
N ASP A 325 8.99 -29.49 -19.92
CA ASP A 325 8.89 -28.86 -21.25
C ASP A 325 10.24 -28.92 -21.99
N ARG A 326 11.36 -28.69 -21.27
CA ARG A 326 12.71 -28.79 -21.85
C ARG A 326 13.02 -30.22 -22.30
N LYS A 327 12.71 -31.22 -21.46
CA LYS A 327 12.87 -32.64 -21.79
C LYS A 327 12.04 -33.03 -23.02
N GLN A 328 10.81 -32.54 -23.11
CA GLN A 328 9.92 -32.82 -24.24
C GLN A 328 10.43 -32.18 -25.54
N MET A 329 10.91 -30.93 -25.50
CA MET A 329 11.52 -30.27 -26.66
C MET A 329 12.81 -30.98 -27.13
N GLU A 330 13.63 -31.45 -26.19
CA GLU A 330 14.84 -32.21 -26.50
C GLU A 330 14.52 -33.56 -27.15
N LEU A 331 13.51 -34.28 -26.64
CA LEU A 331 13.01 -35.51 -27.24
C LEU A 331 12.53 -35.27 -28.68
N GLN A 332 11.70 -34.24 -28.89
CA GLN A 332 11.23 -33.87 -30.24
C GLN A 332 12.37 -33.50 -31.19
N ARG A 333 13.43 -32.86 -30.69
CA ARG A 333 14.61 -32.51 -31.49
C ARG A 333 15.39 -33.76 -31.90
N LEU A 334 15.57 -34.72 -30.97
CA LEU A 334 16.24 -35.99 -31.25
C LEU A 334 15.43 -36.83 -32.25
N GLU A 335 14.11 -36.91 -32.10
CA GLU A 335 13.23 -37.60 -33.05
C GLU A 335 13.31 -37.01 -34.45
N ARG A 336 13.34 -35.68 -34.58
CA ARG A 336 13.50 -35.00 -35.87
C ARG A 336 14.87 -35.26 -36.49
N ALA A 337 15.93 -35.28 -35.70
CA ALA A 337 17.29 -35.59 -36.18
C ALA A 337 17.40 -37.05 -36.65
N ALA A 338 16.82 -37.99 -35.90
CA ALA A 338 16.77 -39.40 -36.29
C ALA A 338 16.01 -39.61 -37.59
N LYS A 339 14.86 -38.95 -37.79
CA LYS A 339 14.09 -39.01 -39.04
C LYS A 339 14.88 -38.48 -40.24
N ARG A 340 15.55 -37.34 -40.11
CA ARG A 340 16.40 -36.78 -41.19
C ARG A 340 17.56 -37.71 -41.56
N THR A 341 18.21 -38.30 -40.56
CA THR A 341 19.32 -39.24 -40.79
C THR A 341 18.83 -40.50 -41.52
N ALA A 342 17.64 -41.00 -41.16
CA ALA A 342 17.04 -42.15 -41.83
C ALA A 342 16.57 -41.86 -43.27
N GLU A 343 16.21 -40.61 -43.58
CA GLU A 343 15.90 -40.16 -44.94
C GLU A 343 17.15 -39.96 -45.80
N GLU A 344 18.26 -39.47 -45.22
CA GLU A 344 19.56 -39.32 -45.91
C GLU A 344 20.27 -40.65 -46.20
N GLN A 345 19.92 -41.72 -45.48
CA GLN A 345 20.45 -43.07 -45.68
C GLN A 345 19.63 -43.91 -46.68
N ARG A 346 18.53 -43.38 -47.22
CA ARG A 346 17.72 -43.99 -48.29
C ARG A 346 18.01 -43.30 -49.62
#